data_AF-A0A0N5C8P0-F1
#
_entry.id   AF-A0A0N5C8P0-F1
#
_cell.length_a   1.000
_cell.length_b   1.000
_cell.length_c   1.000
_cell.angle_alpha   90.00
_cell.angle_beta   90.00
_cell.angle_gamma   90.00
#
_symmetry.space_group_name_H-M   'P 1'
#
loop_
_entity.id
_entity.type
_entity.pdbx_description
1 polymer ?
#
loop_
_entity_poly.entity_id
_entity_poly.type
_entity_poly.pdbx_seq_one_letter_code
_entity_poly.pdbx_strand_id
1 'polypeptide(L)'
;MFFHATLARAFIQSLSLRGDDDFSDRLNYYYTPIMLAVACLLISAKQYGGTPIECWINPHSKESMEEYIESYCWIQNTYWVPMYENIPDDHSTREQKQIGYYQWVPFILIAEAVMFSLPCIIWRLMNWQCGINIQNMVSAGVEIRGIIDEEEKERALLSLSNTFLDFLDMQDYNSSIIKPMSFFSKIKLSNLLKGQYMTCLYLFIKTIYALNIILQFILLNKALKNDENFLFGIQVLRDLYNGKPWSESGHFPRVTLCDFEVRHLANLNRYTVQCALLINILNEKVFAFFWLWYFILASITTTSLIYWITNCLIGIEKIQYILQFMYIKENTDRKKCLSLNGIRKKRIYDNTSTEKRNIIKNKNILPPPPHLLETFVFDFLHTDGVFVLRLMSNHAGDLIVMHTVVNLWKEFQSRNWMEFEYYYSGKHETSFIGINNKLTHFSEAIRKISNDNDCNNKKRDVEITIESDNLQSSNQITPQM
;
A
#
# COMPACT_ATOMS: atom_id res chain seq x y z
N MET A 1 2.12 36.77 8.18
CA MET A 1 1.10 36.06 7.37
C MET A 1 1.69 35.32 6.17
N PHE A 2 2.60 35.91 5.38
CA PHE A 2 3.22 35.26 4.20
C PHE A 2 3.98 33.95 4.50
N PHE A 3 4.70 33.87 5.63
CA PHE A 3 5.49 32.68 5.99
C PHE A 3 4.65 31.46 6.38
N HIS A 4 3.47 31.69 6.99
CA HIS A 4 2.54 30.61 7.32
C HIS A 4 1.82 30.08 6.08
N ALA A 5 1.50 30.95 5.11
CA ALA A 5 0.88 30.53 3.86
C ALA A 5 1.83 29.71 2.97
N THR A 6 3.13 30.04 2.94
CA THR A 6 4.12 29.24 2.20
C THR A 6 4.39 27.89 2.85
N LEU A 7 4.46 27.82 4.19
CA LEU A 7 4.65 26.56 4.90
C LEU A 7 3.43 25.64 4.75
N ALA A 8 2.22 26.19 4.88
CA ALA A 8 0.99 25.44 4.64
C ALA A 8 0.88 24.95 3.19
N ARG A 9 1.24 25.79 2.21
CA ARG A 9 1.25 25.38 0.80
C ARG A 9 2.30 24.30 0.53
N ALA A 10 3.49 24.40 1.11
CA ALA A 10 4.53 23.37 1.01
C ALA A 10 4.08 22.06 1.66
N PHE A 11 3.41 22.13 2.81
CA PHE A 11 2.83 20.98 3.50
C PHE A 11 1.73 20.31 2.66
N ILE A 12 0.78 21.07 2.13
CA ILE A 12 -0.28 20.55 1.25
C ILE A 12 0.33 19.96 -0.04
N GLN A 13 1.32 20.62 -0.63
CA GLN A 13 2.05 20.08 -1.79
C GLN A 13 2.78 18.78 -1.42
N SER A 14 3.29 18.67 -0.20
CA SER A 14 3.89 17.44 0.36
C SER A 14 2.87 16.35 0.73
N LEU A 15 1.57 16.60 0.58
CA LEU A 15 0.50 15.62 0.70
C LEU A 15 -0.18 15.31 -0.63
N SER A 16 0.19 16.00 -1.72
CA SER A 16 -0.31 15.65 -3.06
C SER A 16 -0.04 14.19 -3.40
N LEU A 17 -1.01 13.54 -4.03
CA LEU A 17 -0.87 12.18 -4.57
C LEU A 17 0.24 12.18 -5.62
N ARG A 18 1.13 11.20 -5.51
CA ARG A 18 2.26 11.01 -6.43
C ARG A 18 2.25 9.59 -7.00
N GLY A 19 3.14 9.32 -7.94
CA GLY A 19 3.32 7.98 -8.52
C GLY A 19 4.43 7.19 -7.83
N ASP A 20 4.78 7.52 -6.59
CA ASP A 20 5.85 6.85 -5.84
C ASP A 20 5.34 6.12 -4.60
N ASP A 21 4.03 5.84 -4.53
CA ASP A 21 3.35 5.33 -3.35
C ASP A 21 2.32 4.24 -3.66
N ASP A 22 2.14 3.31 -2.72
CA ASP A 22 1.17 2.24 -2.86
C ASP A 22 -0.24 2.70 -2.44
N PHE A 23 -1.27 1.98 -2.85
CA PHE A 23 -2.65 2.26 -2.44
C PHE A 23 -2.80 2.30 -0.90
N SER A 24 -2.15 1.35 -0.22
CA SER A 24 -2.14 1.33 1.25
C SER A 24 -1.49 2.58 1.85
N ASP A 25 -0.48 3.17 1.21
CA ASP A 25 0.18 4.37 1.72
C ASP A 25 -0.77 5.57 1.63
N ARG A 26 -1.46 5.68 0.49
CA ARG A 26 -2.49 6.71 0.25
C ARG A 26 -3.62 6.66 1.28
N LEU A 27 -4.04 5.47 1.72
CA LEU A 27 -5.03 5.37 2.80
C LEU A 27 -4.53 6.02 4.11
N ASN A 28 -3.23 5.90 4.41
CA ASN A 28 -2.64 6.42 5.63
C ASN A 28 -2.41 7.93 5.58
N TYR A 29 -1.59 8.43 4.67
CA TYR A 29 -1.22 9.85 4.68
C TYR A 29 -2.23 10.73 3.92
N TYR A 30 -2.93 10.12 2.95
CA TYR A 30 -3.98 10.67 2.10
C TYR A 30 -5.30 10.94 2.82
N TYR A 31 -6.06 9.84 2.87
CA TYR A 31 -7.47 9.83 3.20
C TYR A 31 -7.73 9.94 4.71
N THR A 32 -6.93 9.28 5.55
CA THR A 32 -7.15 9.28 7.01
C THR A 32 -7.01 10.69 7.62
N PRO A 33 -5.97 11.49 7.33
CA PRO A 33 -5.90 12.88 7.77
C PRO A 33 -7.06 13.75 7.29
N ILE A 34 -7.53 13.56 6.06
CA ILE A 34 -8.70 14.30 5.54
C ILE A 34 -9.95 13.94 6.36
N MET A 35 -10.17 12.66 6.63
CA MET A 35 -11.29 12.19 7.46
C MET A 35 -11.21 12.78 8.88
N LEU A 36 -10.02 12.78 9.48
CA LEU A 36 -9.76 13.37 10.80
C LEU A 36 -9.99 14.88 10.82
N ALA A 37 -9.54 15.60 9.77
CA ALA A 37 -9.76 17.03 9.65
C ALA A 37 -11.25 17.38 9.52
N VAL A 38 -12.02 16.60 8.75
CA VAL A 38 -13.47 16.76 8.65
C VAL A 38 -14.16 16.51 10.00
N ALA A 39 -13.78 15.45 10.71
CA ALA A 39 -14.33 15.17 12.04
C ALA A 39 -13.97 16.27 13.06
N CYS A 40 -12.74 16.77 13.03
CA CYS A 40 -12.30 17.89 13.85
C CYS A 40 -13.12 19.15 13.57
N LEU A 41 -13.41 19.45 12.29
CA LEU A 41 -14.24 20.59 11.91
C LEU A 41 -15.67 20.43 12.45
N LEU A 42 -16.28 19.25 12.30
CA LEU A 42 -17.64 18.97 12.79
C LEU A 42 -17.75 19.13 14.31
N ILE A 43 -16.80 18.57 15.07
CA ILE A 43 -16.77 18.69 16.54
C ILE A 43 -16.53 20.14 16.95
N SER A 44 -15.57 20.82 16.30
CA SER A 44 -15.27 22.23 16.59
C SER A 44 -16.46 23.15 16.31
N ALA A 45 -17.23 22.89 15.23
CA ALA A 45 -18.43 23.63 14.91
C ALA A 45 -19.48 23.51 16.03
N LYS A 46 -19.67 22.31 16.61
CA LYS A 46 -20.58 22.14 17.75
C LYS A 46 -20.02 22.73 19.05
N GLN A 47 -18.71 22.67 19.26
CA GLN A 47 -18.06 23.15 20.48
C GLN A 47 -18.02 24.68 20.60
N TYR A 48 -17.78 25.39 19.50
CA TYR A 48 -17.63 26.85 19.51
C TYR A 48 -18.81 27.60 18.87
N GLY A 49 -19.54 26.95 17.96
CA GLY A 49 -20.66 27.55 17.23
C GLY A 49 -22.04 27.16 17.75
N GLY A 50 -22.13 26.32 18.78
CA GLY A 50 -23.39 25.95 19.43
C GLY A 50 -23.22 25.85 20.95
N THR A 51 -24.26 25.38 21.64
CA THR A 51 -24.22 25.06 23.07
C THR A 51 -23.59 23.68 23.28
N PRO A 52 -22.39 23.58 23.90
CA PRO A 52 -21.73 22.30 24.11
C PRO A 52 -22.27 21.56 25.35
N ILE A 53 -22.80 22.31 26.31
CA ILE A 53 -23.38 21.86 27.58
C ILE A 53 -24.61 22.72 27.89
N GLU A 54 -25.65 22.12 28.47
CA GLU A 54 -26.85 22.81 28.95
C GLU A 54 -27.16 22.32 30.37
N CYS A 55 -27.38 23.22 31.33
CA CYS A 55 -27.49 22.85 32.75
C CYS A 55 -28.90 23.04 33.31
N TRP A 56 -29.34 22.11 34.15
CA TRP A 56 -30.62 22.18 34.83
C TRP A 56 -30.54 23.15 36.02
N ILE A 57 -31.20 24.30 35.88
CA ILE A 57 -31.21 25.38 36.86
C ILE A 57 -32.65 25.72 37.24
N ASN A 58 -32.85 26.21 38.47
CA ASN A 58 -34.17 26.62 38.95
C ASN A 58 -34.79 27.71 38.05
N PRO A 59 -36.09 27.61 37.73
CA PRO A 59 -36.77 28.53 36.80
C PRO A 59 -36.89 29.98 37.31
N HIS A 60 -36.60 30.22 38.58
CA HIS A 60 -36.59 31.57 39.18
C HIS A 60 -35.23 32.28 39.07
N SER A 61 -34.19 31.58 38.60
CA SER A 61 -32.86 32.16 38.39
C SER A 61 -32.86 33.10 37.18
N LYS A 62 -31.98 34.10 37.19
CA LYS A 62 -31.78 34.99 36.04
C LYS A 62 -31.03 34.25 34.93
N GLU A 63 -31.37 34.52 33.67
CA GLU A 63 -30.70 33.97 32.48
C GLU A 63 -29.17 34.18 32.50
N SER A 64 -28.70 35.35 32.95
CA SER A 64 -27.26 35.62 33.11
C SER A 64 -26.54 34.68 34.09
N MET A 65 -27.27 34.10 35.05
CA MET A 65 -26.71 33.13 36.00
C MET A 65 -26.60 31.75 35.34
N GLU A 66 -27.56 31.40 34.49
CA GLU A 66 -27.53 30.17 33.69
C GLU A 66 -26.34 30.15 32.75
N GLU A 67 -26.16 31.20 31.95
CA GLU A 67 -24.99 31.32 31.06
C GLU A 67 -23.64 31.25 31.82
N TYR A 68 -23.57 31.84 33.01
CA TYR A 68 -22.38 31.77 33.86
C TYR A 68 -22.11 30.36 34.37
N ILE A 69 -23.14 29.67 34.88
CA ILE A 69 -23.01 28.30 35.40
C ILE A 69 -22.63 27.35 34.26
N GLU A 70 -23.27 27.47 33.10
CA GLU A 70 -22.94 26.66 31.93
C GLU A 70 -21.50 26.87 31.47
N SER A 71 -21.06 28.13 31.36
CA SER A 71 -19.67 28.45 31.01
C SER A 71 -18.68 27.95 32.06
N TYR A 72 -19.00 28.09 33.34
CA TYR A 72 -18.18 27.60 34.44
C TYR A 72 -18.06 26.08 34.41
N CYS A 73 -19.18 25.37 34.25
CA CYS A 73 -19.25 23.91 34.17
C CYS A 73 -18.70 23.34 32.87
N TRP A 74 -18.62 24.15 31.80
CA TRP A 74 -17.90 23.76 30.59
C TRP A 74 -16.39 23.82 30.79
N ILE A 75 -15.89 24.89 31.43
CA ILE A 75 -14.46 25.10 31.66
C ILE A 75 -13.93 24.17 32.75
N GLN A 76 -14.68 24.03 33.85
CA GLN A 76 -14.44 23.03 34.86
C GLN A 76 -14.83 21.65 34.35
N ASN A 77 -14.10 20.62 34.79
CA ASN A 77 -14.47 19.26 34.42
C ASN A 77 -15.78 18.86 35.13
N THR A 78 -16.58 18.04 34.45
CA THR A 78 -17.79 17.43 35.04
C THR A 78 -17.49 16.00 35.48
N TYR A 79 -18.34 15.37 36.27
CA TYR A 79 -18.19 13.96 36.66
C TYR A 79 -19.49 13.21 36.42
N TRP A 80 -19.40 11.88 36.27
CA TRP A 80 -20.55 11.02 36.05
C TRP A 80 -20.78 10.10 37.24
N VAL A 81 -22.04 10.00 37.66
CA VAL A 81 -22.53 9.06 38.67
C VAL A 81 -23.85 8.48 38.14
N PRO A 82 -24.06 7.16 38.21
CA PRO A 82 -25.35 6.58 37.87
C PRO A 82 -26.49 7.15 38.74
N MET A 83 -27.68 7.31 38.17
CA MET A 83 -28.83 7.91 38.88
C MET A 83 -29.32 7.11 40.10
N TYR A 84 -28.99 5.81 40.17
CA TYR A 84 -29.34 4.93 41.29
C TYR A 84 -28.32 4.95 42.42
N GLU A 85 -27.17 5.63 42.25
CA GLU A 85 -26.13 5.77 43.26
C GLU A 85 -26.18 7.17 43.87
N ASN A 86 -25.95 7.29 45.18
CA ASN A 86 -25.86 8.59 45.84
C ASN A 86 -24.58 9.31 45.41
N ILE A 87 -24.65 10.63 45.35
CA ILE A 87 -23.49 11.46 45.05
C ILE A 87 -22.50 11.32 46.23
N PRO A 88 -21.22 10.96 45.98
CA PRO A 88 -20.24 10.79 47.05
C PRO A 88 -20.01 12.08 47.83
N ASP A 89 -19.97 12.00 49.16
CA ASP A 89 -19.64 13.14 50.02
C ASP A 89 -18.15 13.50 49.96
N ASP A 90 -17.29 12.50 49.75
CA ASP A 90 -15.84 12.71 49.70
C ASP A 90 -15.39 13.43 48.43
N HIS A 91 -14.58 14.48 48.61
CA HIS A 91 -14.10 15.32 47.52
C HIS A 91 -13.20 14.56 46.55
N SER A 92 -12.31 13.72 47.09
CA SER A 92 -11.29 13.03 46.28
C SER A 92 -11.93 12.02 45.32
N THR A 93 -12.98 11.33 45.76
CA THR A 93 -13.73 10.40 44.91
C THR A 93 -14.44 11.09 43.74
N ARG A 94 -14.95 12.32 43.94
CA ARG A 94 -15.60 13.11 42.87
C ARG A 94 -14.58 13.58 41.84
N GLU A 95 -13.40 14.03 42.29
CA GLU A 95 -12.30 14.42 41.40
C GLU A 95 -11.79 13.25 40.54
N GLN A 96 -11.68 12.06 41.11
CA GLN A 96 -11.26 10.86 40.37
C GLN A 96 -12.25 10.46 39.26
N LYS A 97 -13.55 10.71 39.48
CA LYS A 97 -14.62 10.45 38.49
C LYS A 97 -14.79 11.58 37.46
N GLN A 98 -13.94 12.62 37.47
CA GLN A 98 -14.06 13.73 36.53
C GLN A 98 -13.68 13.34 35.09
N ILE A 99 -14.51 13.79 34.16
CA ILE A 99 -14.35 13.70 32.73
C ILE A 99 -14.05 15.08 32.15
N GLY A 100 -12.96 15.17 31.38
CA GLY A 100 -12.50 16.40 30.74
C GLY A 100 -11.94 16.18 29.33
N TYR A 101 -12.01 14.95 28.80
CA TYR A 101 -11.40 14.63 27.50
C TYR A 101 -12.10 15.36 26.35
N TYR A 102 -13.41 15.61 26.46
CA TYR A 102 -14.24 16.20 25.41
C TYR A 102 -13.77 17.59 24.98
N GLN A 103 -13.17 18.37 25.88
CA GLN A 103 -12.59 19.68 25.58
C GLN A 103 -11.38 19.57 24.63
N TRP A 104 -10.64 18.46 24.72
CA TRP A 104 -9.36 18.24 24.03
C TRP A 104 -9.50 17.47 22.73
N VAL A 105 -10.66 16.88 22.45
CA VAL A 105 -10.88 16.01 21.27
C VAL A 105 -10.46 16.67 19.95
N PRO A 106 -10.82 17.93 19.63
CA PRO A 106 -10.37 18.56 18.37
C PRO A 106 -8.83 18.63 18.24
N PHE A 107 -8.14 18.96 19.33
CA PHE A 107 -6.67 19.04 19.34
C PHE A 107 -6.04 17.66 19.17
N ILE A 108 -6.62 16.64 19.80
CA ILE A 108 -6.20 15.24 19.63
C ILE A 108 -6.34 14.84 18.16
N LEU A 109 -7.52 15.05 17.55
CA LEU A 109 -7.75 14.69 16.13
C LEU A 109 -6.78 15.38 15.15
N ILE A 110 -6.43 16.65 15.41
CA ILE A 110 -5.41 17.36 14.62
C ILE A 110 -4.04 16.70 14.80
N ALA A 111 -3.66 16.36 16.03
CA ALA A 111 -2.39 15.69 16.31
C ALA A 111 -2.34 14.31 15.63
N GLU A 112 -3.42 13.53 15.68
CA GLU A 112 -3.55 12.25 14.97
C GLU A 112 -3.37 12.43 13.45
N ALA A 113 -4.02 13.45 12.86
CA ALA A 113 -3.90 13.74 11.43
C ALA A 113 -2.47 14.10 11.01
N VAL A 114 -1.76 14.88 11.83
CA VAL A 114 -0.35 15.20 11.61
C VAL A 114 0.51 13.94 11.70
N MET A 115 0.28 13.08 12.69
CA MET A 115 1.04 11.84 12.86
C MET A 115 0.88 10.87 11.68
N PHE A 116 -0.30 10.77 11.09
CA PHE A 116 -0.51 10.02 9.84
C PHE A 116 0.20 10.64 8.62
N SER A 117 0.43 11.95 8.64
CA SER A 117 1.13 12.68 7.57
C SER A 117 2.66 12.57 7.67
N LEU A 118 3.20 12.39 8.88
CA LEU A 118 4.65 12.37 9.14
C LEU A 118 5.45 11.34 8.31
N PRO A 119 5.01 10.07 8.14
CA PRO A 119 5.82 9.08 7.43
C PRO A 119 6.00 9.46 5.95
N CYS A 120 4.99 10.07 5.32
CA CYS A 120 5.09 10.58 3.95
C CYS A 120 6.10 11.74 3.83
N ILE A 121 6.12 12.63 4.83
CA ILE A 121 7.09 13.74 4.86
C ILE A 121 8.51 13.18 5.01
N ILE A 122 8.72 12.21 5.90
CA ILE A 122 10.02 11.54 6.09
C ILE A 122 10.45 10.87 4.79
N TRP A 123 9.55 10.14 4.12
CA TRP A 123 9.83 9.54 2.80
C TRP A 123 10.30 10.59 1.79
N ARG A 124 9.57 11.69 1.63
CA ARG A 124 9.90 12.72 0.64
C ARG A 124 11.21 13.44 0.95
N LEU A 125 11.51 13.68 2.24
CA LEU A 125 12.75 14.31 2.67
C LEU A 125 13.97 13.39 2.46
N MET A 126 13.82 12.10 2.74
CA MET A 126 14.92 11.13 2.64
C MET A 126 15.13 10.65 1.20
N ASN A 127 14.07 10.47 0.41
CA ASN A 127 14.15 10.07 -1.00
C ASN A 127 14.96 11.08 -1.83
N TRP A 128 14.89 12.38 -1.52
CA TRP A 128 15.71 13.40 -2.19
C TRP A 128 17.22 13.11 -2.10
N GLN A 129 17.68 12.44 -1.05
CA GLN A 129 19.10 12.13 -0.84
C GLN A 129 19.62 11.04 -1.79
N CYS A 130 18.74 10.28 -2.46
CA CYS A 130 19.11 9.28 -3.45
C CYS A 130 19.68 9.88 -4.75
N GLY A 131 19.56 11.20 -4.95
CA GLY A 131 20.07 11.89 -6.13
C GLY A 131 19.19 11.74 -7.38
N ILE A 132 18.18 10.86 -7.35
CA ILE A 132 17.27 10.60 -8.47
C ILE A 132 15.82 10.62 -8.01
N ASN A 133 14.99 11.39 -8.71
CA ASN A 133 13.59 11.55 -8.38
C ASN A 133 12.76 10.44 -9.03
N ILE A 134 12.46 9.38 -8.27
CA ILE A 134 11.58 8.27 -8.71
C ILE A 134 10.26 8.78 -9.27
N GLN A 135 9.71 9.85 -8.69
CA GLN A 135 8.47 10.45 -9.17
C GLN A 135 8.58 10.82 -10.65
N ASN A 136 9.70 11.40 -11.09
CA ASN A 136 9.90 11.80 -12.48
C ASN A 136 9.94 10.57 -13.40
N MET A 137 10.60 9.49 -12.95
CA MET A 137 10.71 8.26 -13.73
C MET A 137 9.37 7.54 -13.88
N VAL A 138 8.59 7.45 -12.79
CA VAL A 138 7.26 6.86 -12.86
C VAL A 138 6.30 7.74 -13.65
N SER A 139 6.37 9.06 -13.51
CA SER A 139 5.55 10.01 -14.28
C SER A 139 5.86 9.91 -15.77
N ALA A 140 7.13 9.83 -16.16
CA ALA A 140 7.54 9.59 -17.54
C ALA A 140 6.99 8.25 -18.07
N GLY A 141 7.01 7.19 -17.25
CA GLY A 141 6.34 5.93 -17.60
C GLY A 141 4.84 6.09 -17.84
N VAL A 142 4.13 6.81 -16.98
CA VAL A 142 2.69 7.08 -17.16
C VAL A 142 2.41 7.90 -18.42
N GLU A 143 3.25 8.89 -18.73
CA GLU A 143 3.13 9.71 -19.95
C GLU A 143 3.34 8.88 -21.22
N ILE A 144 4.34 8.00 -21.23
CA ILE A 144 4.62 7.09 -22.36
C ILE A 144 3.42 6.20 -22.69
N ARG A 145 2.64 5.81 -21.67
CA ARG A 145 1.42 5.02 -21.86
C ARG A 145 0.39 5.72 -22.75
N GLY A 146 0.34 7.04 -22.71
CA GLY A 146 -0.60 7.86 -23.47
C GLY A 146 -0.21 8.10 -24.92
N ILE A 147 1.02 7.77 -25.32
CA ILE A 147 1.52 8.00 -26.68
C ILE A 147 0.89 6.99 -27.65
N ILE A 148 0.25 7.50 -28.71
CA ILE A 148 -0.43 6.69 -29.72
C ILE A 148 0.54 6.26 -30.84
N ASP A 149 1.48 7.13 -31.21
CA ASP A 149 2.47 6.81 -32.25
C ASP A 149 3.51 5.81 -31.74
N GLU A 150 3.69 4.70 -32.45
CA GLU A 150 4.59 3.62 -32.01
C GLU A 150 6.07 4.00 -32.17
N GLU A 151 6.44 4.82 -33.16
CA GLU A 151 7.85 5.26 -33.32
C GLU A 151 8.27 6.26 -32.23
N GLU A 152 7.40 7.23 -31.92
CA GLU A 152 7.60 8.16 -30.82
C GLU A 152 7.64 7.43 -29.47
N LYS A 153 6.73 6.47 -29.27
CA LYS A 153 6.69 5.64 -28.06
C LYS A 153 7.94 4.79 -27.89
N GLU A 154 8.46 4.17 -28.95
CA GLU A 154 9.74 3.43 -28.88
C GLU A 154 10.91 4.35 -28.51
N ARG A 155 10.98 5.56 -29.09
CA ARG A 155 11.99 6.57 -28.73
C ARG A 155 11.88 7.01 -27.27
N ALA A 156 10.67 7.24 -26.77
CA ALA A 156 10.43 7.63 -25.39
C ALA A 156 10.77 6.49 -24.41
N LEU A 157 10.45 5.23 -24.76
CA LEU A 157 10.85 4.05 -23.98
C LEU A 157 12.37 3.89 -23.90
N LEU A 158 13.08 4.14 -25.00
CA LEU A 158 14.56 4.14 -25.00
C LEU A 158 15.12 5.25 -24.11
N SER A 159 14.54 6.46 -24.17
CA SER A 159 14.93 7.55 -23.28
C SER A 159 14.72 7.18 -21.80
N LEU A 160 13.57 6.58 -21.47
CA LEU A 160 13.27 6.10 -20.12
C LEU A 160 14.28 5.03 -19.66
N SER A 161 14.59 4.06 -20.52
CA SER A 161 15.59 3.03 -20.23
C SER A 161 16.97 3.62 -20.01
N ASN A 162 17.39 4.62 -20.78
CA ASN A 162 18.66 5.30 -20.60
C ASN A 162 18.70 6.07 -19.28
N THR A 163 17.64 6.80 -18.93
CA THR A 163 17.53 7.45 -17.61
C THR A 163 17.60 6.43 -16.46
N PHE A 164 17.01 5.24 -16.65
CA PHE A 164 17.11 4.15 -15.68
C PHE A 164 18.54 3.57 -15.61
N LEU A 165 19.27 3.49 -16.73
CA LEU A 165 20.66 3.07 -16.75
C LEU A 165 21.56 4.08 -16.04
N ASP A 166 21.38 5.37 -16.29
CA ASP A 166 22.09 6.43 -15.58
C ASP A 166 21.87 6.33 -14.06
N PHE A 167 20.67 5.92 -13.64
CA PHE A 167 20.36 5.62 -12.25
C PHE A 167 21.18 4.45 -11.69
N LEU A 168 21.22 3.33 -12.40
CA LEU A 168 21.99 2.15 -11.99
C LEU A 168 23.50 2.46 -11.95
N ASP A 169 24.02 3.14 -12.97
CA ASP A 169 25.44 3.49 -13.07
C ASP A 169 25.86 4.46 -11.95
N MET A 170 25.01 5.42 -11.60
CA MET A 170 25.24 6.33 -10.47
C MET A 170 25.25 5.57 -9.13
N GLN A 171 24.40 4.55 -9.00
CA GLN A 171 24.36 3.70 -7.81
C GLN A 171 25.63 2.84 -7.70
N ASP A 172 26.08 2.23 -8.80
CA ASP A 172 27.33 1.47 -8.87
C ASP A 172 28.55 2.33 -8.53
N TYR A 173 28.63 3.54 -9.09
CA TYR A 173 29.70 4.49 -8.78
C TYR A 173 29.73 4.84 -7.28
N ASN A 174 28.58 5.17 -6.69
CA ASN A 174 28.48 5.47 -5.26
C ASN A 174 28.84 4.26 -4.38
N SER A 175 28.61 3.03 -4.85
CA SER A 175 28.98 1.80 -4.13
C SER A 175 30.50 1.53 -4.12
N SER A 176 31.19 2.01 -5.16
CA SER A 176 32.64 1.88 -5.38
C SER A 176 33.47 2.91 -4.61
N ILE A 177 32.89 4.09 -4.30
CA ILE A 177 33.53 5.10 -3.46
C ILE A 177 33.52 4.66 -2.00
N ILE A 178 34.68 4.26 -1.50
CA ILE A 178 34.95 4.14 -0.06
C ILE A 178 34.91 5.56 0.54
N LYS A 179 33.78 5.96 1.12
CA LYS A 179 33.70 7.24 1.85
C LYS A 179 34.58 7.17 3.10
N PRO A 180 35.46 8.16 3.37
CA PRO A 180 36.24 8.20 4.60
C PRO A 180 35.32 8.43 5.82
N MET A 181 35.25 7.37 6.62
CA MET A 181 34.92 7.22 8.05
C MET A 181 34.35 8.45 8.81
N SER A 182 33.07 8.39 9.20
CA SER A 182 32.44 9.22 10.24
C SER A 182 31.96 8.34 11.42
N PHE A 183 31.82 8.94 12.61
CA PHE A 183 31.62 8.32 13.93
C PHE A 183 30.42 7.34 14.01
N PHE A 184 29.40 7.48 13.16
CA PHE A 184 28.25 6.55 13.07
C PHE A 184 28.56 5.20 12.38
N SER A 185 29.77 5.01 11.85
CA SER A 185 30.20 3.83 11.07
C SER A 185 30.50 2.57 11.90
N LYS A 186 30.33 2.56 13.23
CA LYS A 186 30.48 1.33 14.03
C LYS A 186 29.34 0.32 13.78
N ILE A 187 28.24 0.76 13.18
CA ILE A 187 27.18 -0.12 12.71
C ILE A 187 27.55 -0.54 11.28
N LYS A 188 27.72 -1.85 11.04
CA LYS A 188 27.98 -2.48 9.72
C LYS A 188 26.87 -2.23 8.65
N LEU A 189 25.97 -1.28 8.89
CA LEU A 189 24.80 -0.99 8.07
C LEU A 189 25.18 -0.34 6.73
N SER A 190 26.30 0.38 6.64
CA SER A 190 26.74 1.04 5.41
C SER A 190 27.12 0.07 4.27
N ASN A 191 27.64 -1.12 4.61
CA ASN A 191 27.90 -2.17 3.62
C ASN A 191 26.63 -2.97 3.27
N LEU A 192 25.63 -2.97 4.16
CA LEU A 192 24.34 -3.65 3.96
C LEU A 192 23.40 -2.83 3.06
N LEU A 193 23.57 -1.51 3.01
CA LEU A 193 22.77 -0.59 2.20
C LEU A 193 23.31 -0.38 0.77
N LYS A 194 24.41 -1.03 0.38
CA LYS A 194 24.93 -0.99 -1.00
C LYS A 194 23.89 -1.61 -1.94
N GLY A 195 23.37 -0.86 -2.91
CA GLY A 195 22.35 -1.35 -3.84
C GLY A 195 20.94 -1.57 -3.26
N GLN A 196 20.73 -1.25 -1.97
CA GLN A 196 19.49 -1.58 -1.23
C GLN A 196 18.94 -0.40 -0.41
N TYR A 197 19.54 0.79 -0.50
CA TYR A 197 19.16 1.94 0.32
C TYR A 197 17.69 2.31 0.13
N MET A 198 17.25 2.37 -1.12
CA MET A 198 15.90 2.83 -1.44
C MET A 198 14.84 1.86 -0.96
N THR A 199 15.11 0.56 -1.17
CA THR A 199 14.25 -0.52 -0.71
C THR A 199 14.16 -0.54 0.82
N CYS A 200 15.28 -0.41 1.52
CA CYS A 200 15.30 -0.35 2.98
C CYS A 200 14.57 0.89 3.51
N LEU A 201 14.76 2.05 2.87
CA LEU A 201 14.04 3.28 3.22
C LEU A 201 12.53 3.08 3.07
N TYR A 202 12.08 2.49 1.97
CA TYR A 202 10.65 2.25 1.74
C TYR A 202 10.05 1.29 2.77
N LEU A 203 10.73 0.17 3.07
CA LEU A 203 10.32 -0.77 4.13
C LEU A 203 10.30 -0.12 5.52
N PHE A 204 11.26 0.77 5.79
CA PHE A 204 11.29 1.56 7.02
C PHE A 204 10.07 2.47 7.13
N ILE A 205 9.70 3.19 6.06
CA ILE A 205 8.49 4.02 6.03
C ILE A 205 7.22 3.18 6.20
N LYS A 206 7.11 2.04 5.52
CA LYS A 206 5.99 1.09 5.70
C LYS A 206 5.87 0.62 7.16
N THR A 207 7.00 0.36 7.81
CA THR A 207 7.04 -0.01 9.23
C THR A 207 6.58 1.14 10.12
N ILE A 208 7.00 2.38 9.82
CA ILE A 208 6.50 3.56 10.53
C ILE A 208 4.99 3.71 10.38
N TYR A 209 4.40 3.47 9.19
CA TYR A 209 2.94 3.50 9.04
C TYR A 209 2.24 2.48 9.94
N ALA A 210 2.74 1.22 9.98
CA ALA A 210 2.17 0.19 10.85
C ALA A 210 2.30 0.54 12.34
N LEU A 211 3.47 1.03 12.77
CA LEU A 211 3.68 1.49 14.14
C LEU A 211 2.82 2.70 14.50
N ASN A 212 2.61 3.61 13.54
CA ASN A 212 1.75 4.77 13.74
C ASN A 212 0.33 4.32 14.06
N ILE A 213 -0.24 3.35 13.34
CA ILE A 213 -1.60 2.85 13.63
C ILE A 213 -1.70 2.25 15.03
N ILE A 214 -0.70 1.49 15.47
CA ILE A 214 -0.65 0.95 16.85
C ILE A 214 -0.65 2.11 17.86
N LEU A 215 0.16 3.14 17.60
CA LEU A 215 0.21 4.33 18.44
C LEU A 215 -1.13 5.08 18.46
N GLN A 216 -1.83 5.18 17.32
CA GLN A 216 -3.17 5.79 17.28
C GLN A 216 -4.18 5.01 18.12
N PHE A 217 -4.15 3.67 18.10
CA PHE A 217 -4.98 2.87 19.00
C PHE A 217 -4.71 3.16 20.48
N ILE A 218 -3.43 3.29 20.86
CA ILE A 218 -3.04 3.62 22.23
C ILE A 218 -3.53 5.03 22.60
N LEU A 219 -3.34 6.02 21.72
CA LEU A 219 -3.77 7.40 21.95
C LEU A 219 -5.29 7.49 22.12
N LEU A 220 -6.05 6.81 21.26
CA LEU A 220 -7.51 6.82 21.28
C LEU A 220 -8.07 6.16 22.55
N ASN A 221 -7.46 5.05 23.01
CA ASN A 221 -7.84 4.40 24.27
C ASN A 221 -7.50 5.27 25.49
N LYS A 222 -6.31 5.90 25.50
CA LYS A 222 -5.89 6.79 26.58
C LYS A 222 -6.74 8.05 26.66
N ALA A 223 -7.21 8.57 25.53
CA ALA A 223 -8.12 9.72 25.48
C ALA A 223 -9.43 9.46 26.23
N LEU A 224 -9.88 8.20 26.31
CA LEU A 224 -11.08 7.80 27.05
C LEU A 224 -10.83 7.49 28.53
N LYS A 225 -9.62 7.79 29.04
CA LYS A 225 -9.19 7.49 30.43
C LYS A 225 -9.44 6.04 30.84
N ASN A 226 -9.27 5.09 29.93
CA ASN A 226 -9.36 3.67 30.26
C ASN A 226 -8.02 2.99 30.03
N ASP A 227 -7.34 2.65 31.13
CA ASP A 227 -5.97 2.12 31.11
C ASP A 227 -5.91 0.59 31.04
N GLU A 228 -7.02 -0.13 31.27
CA GLU A 228 -6.95 -1.56 31.57
C GLU A 228 -7.01 -2.49 30.34
N ASN A 229 -7.60 -2.06 29.20
CA ASN A 229 -7.82 -2.96 28.06
C ASN A 229 -7.47 -2.32 26.70
N PHE A 230 -6.44 -2.87 26.02
CA PHE A 230 -6.06 -2.45 24.65
C PHE A 230 -7.19 -2.63 23.63
N LEU A 231 -8.03 -3.65 23.81
CA LEU A 231 -9.19 -3.96 22.95
C LEU A 231 -10.50 -3.33 23.46
N PHE A 232 -10.42 -2.29 24.30
CA PHE A 232 -11.59 -1.63 24.88
C PHE A 232 -12.62 -1.18 23.82
N GLY A 233 -12.18 -0.68 22.66
CA GLY A 233 -13.11 -0.30 21.60
C GLY A 233 -13.97 -1.46 21.06
N ILE A 234 -13.53 -2.72 21.14
CA ILE A 234 -14.40 -3.88 20.82
C ILE A 234 -15.55 -3.97 21.81
N GLN A 235 -15.29 -3.75 23.10
CA GLN A 235 -16.31 -3.76 24.13
C GLN A 235 -17.32 -2.63 23.90
N VAL A 236 -16.83 -1.41 23.64
CA VAL A 236 -17.68 -0.25 23.33
C VAL A 236 -18.54 -0.51 22.09
N LEU A 237 -17.96 -1.05 21.01
CA LEU A 237 -18.70 -1.39 19.80
C LEU A 237 -19.74 -2.49 20.04
N ARG A 238 -19.40 -3.51 20.85
CA ARG A 238 -20.33 -4.58 21.21
C ARG A 238 -21.50 -4.04 22.01
N ASP A 239 -21.24 -3.18 22.99
CA ASP A 239 -22.29 -2.56 23.80
C ASP A 239 -23.17 -1.63 22.95
N LEU A 240 -22.59 -0.91 21.99
CA LEU A 240 -23.32 -0.09 21.04
C LEU A 240 -24.17 -0.93 20.06
N TYR A 241 -23.64 -2.05 19.57
CA TYR A 241 -24.35 -2.98 18.68
C TYR A 241 -25.54 -3.66 19.39
N ASN A 242 -25.34 -4.03 20.66
CA ASN A 242 -26.39 -4.61 21.49
C ASN A 242 -27.41 -3.58 22.01
N GLY A 243 -27.21 -2.28 21.69
CA GLY A 243 -28.10 -1.20 22.11
C GLY A 243 -28.09 -0.93 23.61
N LYS A 244 -27.02 -1.27 24.33
CA LYS A 244 -26.90 -0.95 25.76
C LYS A 244 -26.76 0.56 25.95
N PRO A 245 -27.58 1.19 26.80
CA PRO A 245 -27.51 2.62 27.02
C PRO A 245 -26.27 3.03 27.82
N TRP A 246 -25.81 4.27 27.62
CA TRP A 246 -24.69 4.88 28.35
C TRP A 246 -24.91 4.93 29.87
N SER A 247 -26.16 4.91 30.33
CA SER A 247 -26.51 4.90 31.76
C SER A 247 -26.07 3.64 32.49
N GLU A 248 -25.92 2.52 31.78
CA GLU A 248 -25.47 1.24 32.34
C GLU A 248 -23.98 0.99 32.11
N SER A 249 -23.47 1.35 30.93
CA SER A 249 -22.06 1.15 30.60
C SER A 249 -21.13 2.18 31.21
N GLY A 250 -21.64 3.38 31.53
CA GLY A 250 -20.82 4.52 31.97
C GLY A 250 -19.89 5.07 30.90
N HIS A 251 -19.95 4.54 29.67
CA HIS A 251 -19.17 5.02 28.54
C HIS A 251 -19.89 6.17 27.85
N PHE A 252 -19.16 7.25 27.56
CA PHE A 252 -19.69 8.45 26.91
C PHE A 252 -21.00 8.98 27.57
N PRO A 253 -20.97 9.36 28.86
CA PRO A 253 -22.16 9.86 29.53
C PRO A 253 -22.68 11.13 28.88
N ARG A 254 -24.00 11.20 28.67
CA ARG A 254 -24.68 12.36 28.07
C ARG A 254 -25.23 13.32 29.11
N VAL A 255 -25.31 12.88 30.36
CA VAL A 255 -25.70 13.69 31.50
C VAL A 255 -24.60 13.57 32.54
N THR A 256 -24.13 14.69 33.05
CA THR A 256 -23.05 14.78 34.02
C THR A 256 -23.44 15.71 35.16
N LEU A 257 -22.70 15.64 36.26
CA LEU A 257 -22.85 16.52 37.40
C LEU A 257 -21.67 17.50 37.41
N CYS A 258 -21.97 18.75 37.75
CA CYS A 258 -21.01 19.82 37.91
C CYS A 258 -21.17 20.42 39.30
N ASP A 259 -20.05 20.63 39.98
CA ASP A 259 -20.03 21.32 41.26
C ASP A 259 -19.54 22.75 41.07
N PHE A 260 -20.31 23.72 41.53
CA PHE A 260 -19.94 25.13 41.48
C PHE A 260 -19.93 25.73 42.89
N GLU A 261 -18.92 26.55 43.16
CA GLU A 261 -18.68 27.13 44.48
C GLU A 261 -18.87 28.65 44.43
N VAL A 262 -19.77 29.17 45.26
CA VAL A 262 -20.04 30.61 45.37
C VAL A 262 -19.68 31.10 46.75
N ARG A 263 -18.94 32.21 46.81
CA ARG A 263 -18.58 32.86 48.08
C ARG A 263 -19.63 33.90 48.46
N HIS A 264 -20.24 33.71 49.64
CA HIS A 264 -21.13 34.69 50.26
C HIS A 264 -20.59 35.07 51.64
N LEU A 265 -20.24 36.36 51.85
CA LEU A 265 -19.79 36.92 53.14
C LEU A 265 -18.80 36.01 53.91
N ALA A 266 -17.73 35.57 53.22
CA ALA A 266 -16.66 34.70 53.71
C ALA A 266 -16.96 33.19 53.85
N ASN A 267 -18.21 32.73 53.70
CA ASN A 267 -18.53 31.31 53.62
C ASN A 267 -18.57 30.83 52.17
N LEU A 268 -17.98 29.66 51.93
CA LEU A 268 -17.95 29.00 50.62
C LEU A 268 -19.09 27.99 50.58
N ASN A 269 -20.09 28.25 49.73
CA ASN A 269 -21.22 27.37 49.53
C ASN A 269 -21.05 26.63 48.20
N ARG A 270 -21.13 25.29 48.25
CA ARG A 270 -21.06 24.43 47.09
C ARG A 270 -22.46 23.99 46.67
N TYR A 271 -22.70 24.04 45.37
CA TYR A 271 -23.92 23.56 44.75
C TYR A 271 -23.58 22.55 43.67
N THR A 272 -24.40 21.52 43.53
CA THR A 272 -24.28 20.51 42.46
C THR A 272 -25.43 20.70 41.50
N VAL A 273 -25.13 20.83 40.20
CA VAL A 273 -26.11 20.91 39.11
C VAL A 273 -25.94 19.77 38.14
N GLN A 274 -27.04 19.36 37.54
CA GLN A 274 -27.07 18.35 36.50
C GLN A 274 -26.99 19.03 35.13
N CYS A 275 -26.09 18.58 34.26
CA CYS A 275 -25.92 19.16 32.94
C CYS A 275 -25.98 18.10 31.84
N ALA A 276 -26.61 18.43 30.72
CA ALA A 276 -26.62 17.64 29.51
C ALA A 276 -25.40 17.98 28.65
N LEU A 277 -24.53 17.00 28.41
CA LEU A 277 -23.30 17.13 27.65
C LEU A 277 -23.53 16.74 26.19
N LEU A 278 -24.09 17.66 25.40
CA LEU A 278 -24.49 17.41 24.02
C LEU A 278 -23.32 17.03 23.12
N ILE A 279 -22.11 17.54 23.38
CA ILE A 279 -20.92 17.22 22.58
C ILE A 279 -20.58 15.73 22.58
N ASN A 280 -20.93 15.01 23.66
CA ASN A 280 -20.50 13.63 23.83
C ASN A 280 -21.22 12.66 22.89
N ILE A 281 -22.42 13.01 22.40
CA ILE A 281 -23.12 12.22 21.38
C ILE A 281 -22.35 12.18 20.06
N LEU A 282 -21.68 13.29 19.69
CA LEU A 282 -20.85 13.36 18.49
C LEU A 282 -19.54 12.60 18.70
N ASN A 283 -18.90 12.80 19.86
CA ASN A 283 -17.66 12.12 20.21
C ASN A 283 -17.83 10.58 20.21
N GLU A 284 -18.95 10.07 20.71
CA GLU A 284 -19.30 8.64 20.65
C GLU A 284 -19.26 8.10 19.21
N LYS A 285 -19.88 8.82 18.25
CA LYS A 285 -19.94 8.39 16.85
C LYS A 285 -18.61 8.52 16.12
N VAL A 286 -17.90 9.62 16.35
CA VAL A 286 -16.57 9.85 15.76
C VAL A 286 -15.58 8.80 16.25
N PHE A 287 -15.55 8.53 17.56
CA PHE A 287 -14.70 7.49 18.13
C PHE A 287 -15.02 6.11 17.55
N ALA A 288 -16.30 5.71 17.54
CA ALA A 288 -16.71 4.40 17.01
C ALA A 288 -16.32 4.22 15.53
N PHE A 289 -16.48 5.28 14.73
CA PHE A 289 -16.07 5.29 13.33
C PHE A 289 -14.56 5.14 13.17
N PHE A 290 -13.74 5.95 13.86
CA PHE A 290 -12.28 5.88 13.73
C PHE A 290 -11.70 4.61 14.31
N TRP A 291 -12.26 4.05 15.38
CA TRP A 291 -11.81 2.77 15.92
C TRP A 291 -11.95 1.66 14.88
N LEU A 292 -13.12 1.58 14.21
CA LEU A 292 -13.36 0.59 13.15
C LEU A 292 -12.51 0.86 11.90
N TRP A 293 -12.37 2.13 11.53
CA TRP A 293 -11.51 2.54 10.41
C TRP A 293 -10.04 2.16 10.65
N TYR A 294 -9.50 2.44 11.84
CA TYR A 294 -8.13 2.08 12.20
C TYR A 294 -7.92 0.57 12.23
N PHE A 295 -8.95 -0.22 12.58
CA PHE A 295 -8.86 -1.68 12.52
C PHE A 295 -8.75 -2.18 11.07
N ILE A 296 -9.57 -1.65 10.17
CA ILE A 296 -9.49 -1.95 8.74
C ILE A 296 -8.13 -1.50 8.18
N LEU A 297 -7.72 -0.28 8.50
CA LEU A 297 -6.45 0.29 8.04
C LEU A 297 -5.25 -0.52 8.54
N ALA A 298 -5.27 -1.01 9.79
CA ALA A 298 -4.26 -1.92 10.32
C ALA A 298 -4.17 -3.20 9.46
N SER A 299 -5.29 -3.83 9.12
CA SER A 299 -5.27 -5.05 8.31
C SER A 299 -4.68 -4.82 6.91
N ILE A 300 -5.03 -3.71 6.25
CA ILE A 300 -4.55 -3.38 4.90
C ILE A 300 -3.06 -3.04 4.94
N THR A 301 -2.63 -2.21 5.90
CA THR A 301 -1.23 -1.81 6.04
C THR A 301 -0.31 -2.95 6.41
N THR A 302 -0.71 -3.82 7.33
CA THR A 302 0.07 -5.01 7.70
C THR A 302 0.20 -5.95 6.51
N THR A 303 -0.87 -6.17 5.75
CA THR A 303 -0.82 -7.00 4.53
C THR A 303 0.12 -6.42 3.49
N SER A 304 0.05 -5.10 3.23
CA SER A 304 0.96 -4.40 2.33
C SER A 304 2.42 -4.50 2.82
N LEU A 305 2.67 -4.31 4.12
CA LEU A 305 4.00 -4.45 4.72
C LEU A 305 4.56 -5.87 4.50
N ILE A 306 3.78 -6.91 4.78
CA ILE A 306 4.19 -8.30 4.56
C ILE A 306 4.51 -8.54 3.08
N TYR A 307 3.63 -8.09 2.18
CA TYR A 307 3.84 -8.22 0.73
C TYR A 307 5.15 -7.56 0.26
N TRP A 308 5.44 -6.34 0.73
CA TRP A 308 6.69 -5.67 0.38
C TRP A 308 7.91 -6.32 1.03
N ILE A 309 7.80 -6.80 2.27
CA ILE A 309 8.88 -7.55 2.94
C ILE A 309 9.23 -8.82 2.15
N THR A 310 8.24 -9.63 1.76
CA THR A 310 8.48 -10.87 1.01
C THR A 310 9.12 -10.56 -0.35
N ASN A 311 8.60 -9.58 -1.07
CA ASN A 311 9.10 -9.21 -2.39
C ASN A 311 10.52 -8.61 -2.39
N CYS A 312 10.88 -7.88 -1.33
CA CYS A 312 12.16 -7.19 -1.24
C CYS A 312 13.26 -8.04 -0.59
N LEU A 313 12.91 -8.96 0.34
CA LEU A 313 13.90 -9.80 1.03
C LEU A 313 14.14 -11.14 0.33
N ILE A 314 13.12 -11.71 -0.33
CA ILE A 314 13.26 -13.02 -0.98
C ILE A 314 13.87 -12.84 -2.37
N GLY A 315 15.09 -13.33 -2.56
CA GLY A 315 15.80 -13.24 -3.85
C GLY A 315 15.07 -13.97 -4.99
N ILE A 316 14.42 -15.10 -4.70
CA ILE A 316 13.70 -15.91 -5.69
C ILE A 316 12.54 -15.11 -6.33
N GLU A 317 11.80 -14.34 -5.53
CA GLU A 317 10.71 -13.49 -6.00
C GLU A 317 11.19 -12.38 -6.95
N LYS A 318 12.41 -11.86 -6.74
CA LYS A 318 13.01 -10.86 -7.63
C LYS A 318 13.32 -11.46 -8.99
N ILE A 319 13.93 -12.64 -9.00
CA ILE A 319 14.27 -13.36 -10.23
C ILE A 319 12.98 -13.73 -10.99
N GLN A 320 11.98 -14.28 -10.30
CA GLN A 320 10.70 -14.66 -10.90
C GLN A 320 9.98 -13.47 -11.53
N TYR A 321 9.98 -12.30 -10.87
CA TYR A 321 9.39 -11.08 -11.39
C TYR A 321 10.02 -10.63 -12.71
N ILE A 322 11.35 -10.61 -12.80
CA ILE A 322 12.06 -10.25 -14.04
C ILE A 322 11.85 -11.31 -15.13
N LEU A 323 11.92 -12.59 -14.77
CA LEU A 323 11.67 -13.71 -15.69
C LEU A 323 10.29 -13.64 -16.33
N GLN A 324 9.27 -13.24 -15.57
CA GLN A 324 7.91 -13.11 -16.09
C GLN A 324 7.87 -12.15 -17.29
N PHE A 325 8.52 -10.99 -17.20
CA PHE A 325 8.55 -10.04 -18.31
C PHE A 325 9.34 -10.54 -19.53
N MET A 326 10.46 -11.21 -19.29
CA MET A 326 11.25 -11.81 -20.37
C MET A 326 10.44 -12.88 -21.12
N TYR A 327 9.71 -13.73 -20.39
CA TYR A 327 8.85 -14.77 -20.96
C TYR A 327 7.65 -14.18 -21.73
N ILE A 328 7.01 -13.14 -21.18
CA ILE A 328 5.93 -12.42 -21.85
C ILE A 328 6.41 -11.84 -23.18
N LYS A 329 7.60 -11.24 -23.21
CA LYS A 329 8.19 -10.70 -24.43
C LYS A 329 8.48 -11.79 -25.46
N GLU A 330 9.10 -12.90 -25.04
CA GLU A 330 9.41 -14.02 -25.91
C GLU A 330 8.15 -14.58 -26.59
N ASN A 331 7.10 -14.82 -25.81
CA ASN A 331 5.81 -15.30 -26.34
C ASN A 331 5.16 -14.29 -27.30
N THR A 332 5.27 -13.00 -27.00
CA THR A 332 4.77 -11.93 -27.87
C THR A 332 5.49 -11.93 -29.22
N ASP A 333 6.82 -12.04 -29.21
CA ASP A 333 7.64 -12.07 -30.41
C ASP A 333 7.42 -13.37 -31.21
N ARG A 334 7.27 -14.51 -30.54
CA ARG A 334 6.90 -15.78 -31.16
C ARG A 334 5.57 -15.69 -31.91
N LYS A 335 4.54 -15.09 -31.30
CA LYS A 335 3.23 -14.87 -31.95
C LYS A 335 3.35 -13.94 -33.17
N LYS A 336 4.12 -12.86 -33.07
CA LYS A 336 4.40 -11.95 -34.21
C LYS A 336 5.12 -12.67 -35.35
N CYS A 337 6.10 -13.52 -35.06
CA CYS A 337 6.78 -14.34 -36.06
C CYS A 337 5.85 -15.36 -36.73
N LEU A 338 4.95 -16.00 -35.97
CA LEU A 338 3.96 -16.93 -36.51
C LEU A 338 2.93 -16.23 -37.40
N SER A 339 2.44 -15.04 -37.02
CA SER A 339 1.52 -14.27 -37.85
C SER A 339 2.18 -13.78 -39.13
N LEU A 340 3.43 -13.29 -39.06
CA LEU A 340 4.22 -12.96 -40.25
C LEU A 340 4.42 -14.17 -41.15
N ASN A 341 4.73 -15.35 -40.60
CA ASN A 341 4.90 -16.58 -41.38
C ASN A 341 3.58 -17.10 -41.97
N GLY A 342 2.44 -16.83 -41.34
CA GLY A 342 1.12 -17.06 -41.93
C GLY A 342 0.85 -16.16 -43.14
N ILE A 343 1.17 -14.87 -43.03
CA ILE A 343 1.12 -13.91 -44.15
C ILE A 343 2.14 -14.28 -45.24
N ARG A 344 3.35 -14.72 -44.86
CA ARG A 344 4.40 -15.16 -45.78
C ARG A 344 4.02 -16.47 -46.46
N LYS A 345 3.40 -17.44 -45.77
CA LYS A 345 2.83 -18.66 -46.40
C LYS A 345 1.73 -18.31 -47.41
N LYS A 346 0.89 -17.30 -47.10
CA LYS A 346 -0.10 -16.77 -48.04
C LYS A 346 0.54 -16.09 -49.25
N ARG A 347 1.68 -15.40 -49.07
CA ARG A 347 2.49 -14.80 -50.16
C ARG A 347 3.35 -15.80 -50.94
N ILE A 348 3.76 -16.91 -50.33
CA ILE A 348 4.64 -17.94 -50.93
C ILE A 348 3.84 -18.90 -51.82
N TYR A 349 2.51 -18.98 -51.69
CA TYR A 349 1.70 -19.73 -52.67
C TYR A 349 1.67 -19.07 -54.05
N ASP A 350 2.14 -17.81 -54.17
CA ASP A 350 2.18 -17.06 -55.44
C ASP A 350 3.57 -16.92 -56.07
N ASN A 351 4.68 -17.30 -55.42
CA ASN A 351 5.99 -17.23 -56.08
C ASN A 351 6.98 -18.30 -55.59
N THR A 352 7.36 -19.16 -56.52
CA THR A 352 8.34 -20.23 -56.38
C THR A 352 9.78 -19.72 -56.34
N SER A 353 10.56 -20.45 -55.53
CA SER A 353 12.00 -20.73 -55.66
C SER A 353 13.02 -19.65 -55.28
N THR A 354 13.96 -20.12 -54.43
CA THR A 354 15.36 -19.66 -54.33
C THR A 354 15.70 -18.50 -53.39
N GLU A 355 15.53 -18.65 -52.07
CA GLU A 355 16.38 -17.96 -51.07
C GLU A 355 16.28 -18.54 -49.64
N LYS A 356 16.29 -19.87 -49.51
CA LYS A 356 15.91 -20.57 -48.27
C LYS A 356 17.01 -20.72 -47.20
N ARG A 357 18.15 -20.03 -47.26
CA ARG A 357 19.27 -20.31 -46.34
C ARG A 357 19.74 -19.20 -45.36
N ASN A 358 19.31 -17.94 -45.48
CA ASN A 358 19.96 -16.87 -44.70
C ASN A 358 19.10 -16.06 -43.70
N ILE A 359 17.83 -16.41 -43.44
CA ILE A 359 16.94 -15.55 -42.59
C ILE A 359 16.50 -16.20 -41.26
N ILE A 360 16.87 -17.46 -40.97
CA ILE A 360 16.63 -18.07 -39.65
C ILE A 360 17.88 -17.93 -38.78
N LYS A 361 18.36 -16.69 -38.64
CA LYS A 361 19.29 -16.26 -37.57
C LYS A 361 18.65 -15.16 -36.70
N ASN A 362 17.33 -15.06 -36.71
CA ASN A 362 16.63 -14.19 -35.77
C ASN A 362 16.63 -14.83 -34.40
N LYS A 363 17.62 -14.41 -33.59
CA LYS A 363 17.68 -14.38 -32.13
C LYS A 363 16.47 -15.04 -31.46
N ASN A 364 16.52 -16.37 -31.32
CA ASN A 364 15.79 -16.99 -30.24
C ASN A 364 16.43 -16.41 -28.97
N ILE A 365 15.74 -15.51 -28.29
CA ILE A 365 16.07 -15.18 -26.90
C ILE A 365 15.76 -16.48 -26.14
N LEU A 366 16.73 -17.39 -26.14
CA LEU A 366 16.70 -18.57 -25.30
C LEU A 366 16.54 -18.08 -23.86
N PRO A 367 15.80 -18.78 -22.98
CA PRO A 367 15.79 -18.43 -21.57
C PRO A 367 17.24 -18.24 -21.12
N PRO A 368 17.57 -17.06 -20.55
CA PRO A 368 18.94 -16.76 -20.18
C PRO A 368 19.43 -17.83 -19.19
N PRO A 369 20.71 -18.22 -19.26
CA PRO A 369 21.22 -19.17 -18.30
C PRO A 369 21.05 -18.62 -16.87
N PRO A 370 20.73 -19.48 -15.89
CA PRO A 370 20.32 -19.05 -14.57
C PRO A 370 21.36 -18.17 -13.87
N HIS A 371 22.66 -18.46 -14.07
CA HIS A 371 23.74 -17.65 -13.49
C HIS A 371 23.78 -16.22 -14.04
N LEU A 372 23.67 -16.01 -15.36
CA LEU A 372 23.66 -14.66 -15.96
C LEU A 372 22.42 -13.87 -15.55
N LEU A 373 21.30 -14.56 -15.34
CA LEU A 373 20.09 -13.94 -14.83
C LEU A 373 20.24 -13.50 -13.37
N GLU A 374 20.87 -14.32 -12.52
CA GLU A 374 21.18 -13.94 -11.15
C GLU A 374 22.12 -12.74 -11.10
N THR A 375 23.19 -12.73 -11.90
CA THR A 375 24.10 -11.58 -12.03
C THR A 375 23.37 -10.34 -12.53
N PHE A 376 22.47 -10.47 -13.51
CA PHE A 376 21.67 -9.34 -13.96
C PHE A 376 20.76 -8.78 -12.87
N VAL A 377 20.11 -9.65 -12.09
CA VAL A 377 19.16 -9.22 -11.04
C VAL A 377 19.87 -8.64 -9.82
N PHE A 378 20.94 -9.26 -9.35
CA PHE A 378 21.59 -8.87 -8.09
C PHE A 378 22.76 -7.91 -8.27
N ASP A 379 23.54 -8.04 -9.34
CA ASP A 379 24.76 -7.25 -9.53
C ASP A 379 24.56 -6.06 -10.46
N PHE A 380 23.71 -6.20 -11.50
CA PHE A 380 23.44 -5.10 -12.44
C PHE A 380 22.23 -4.25 -12.04
N LEU A 381 21.09 -4.89 -11.78
CA LEU A 381 19.86 -4.17 -11.44
C LEU A 381 19.80 -3.79 -9.95
N HIS A 382 20.52 -4.52 -9.10
CA HIS A 382 20.41 -4.46 -7.65
C HIS A 382 18.98 -4.68 -7.13
N THR A 383 18.82 -4.69 -5.81
CA THR A 383 17.48 -4.78 -5.21
C THR A 383 16.68 -3.51 -5.46
N ASP A 384 17.33 -2.35 -5.44
CA ASP A 384 16.69 -1.06 -5.68
C ASP A 384 16.13 -0.95 -7.10
N GLY A 385 16.83 -1.41 -8.14
CA GLY A 385 16.29 -1.39 -9.50
C GLY A 385 15.06 -2.29 -9.67
N VAL A 386 15.05 -3.48 -9.06
CA VAL A 386 13.85 -4.34 -9.03
C VAL A 386 12.70 -3.65 -8.31
N PHE A 387 12.97 -3.00 -7.18
CA PHE A 387 11.99 -2.22 -6.42
C PHE A 387 11.37 -1.10 -7.27
N VAL A 388 12.19 -0.32 -7.98
CA VAL A 388 11.67 0.77 -8.81
C VAL A 388 10.87 0.24 -10.00
N LEU A 389 11.27 -0.88 -10.62
CA LEU A 389 10.48 -1.53 -11.67
C LEU A 389 9.12 -2.03 -11.16
N ARG A 390 9.03 -2.52 -9.91
CA ARG A 390 7.76 -2.89 -9.27
C ARG A 390 6.87 -1.68 -9.04
N LEU A 391 7.44 -0.60 -8.53
CA LEU A 391 6.70 0.66 -8.33
C LEU A 391 6.19 1.23 -9.66
N MET A 392 7.01 1.17 -10.71
CA MET A 392 6.62 1.61 -12.05
C MET A 392 5.50 0.72 -12.64
N SER A 393 5.51 -0.60 -12.41
CA SER A 393 4.42 -1.50 -12.84
C SER A 393 3.08 -1.08 -12.21
N ASN A 394 3.06 -0.76 -10.92
CA ASN A 394 1.84 -0.36 -10.21
C ASN A 394 1.20 0.94 -10.75
N HIS A 395 1.97 1.82 -11.40
CA HIS A 395 1.48 3.13 -11.86
C HIS A 395 1.44 3.26 -13.40
N ALA A 396 2.54 2.94 -14.07
CA ALA A 396 2.68 3.03 -15.52
C ALA A 396 2.15 1.78 -16.24
N GLY A 397 2.12 0.63 -15.55
CA GLY A 397 1.63 -0.64 -16.07
C GLY A 397 2.73 -1.58 -16.56
N ASP A 398 2.40 -2.87 -16.59
CA ASP A 398 3.32 -3.98 -16.88
C ASP A 398 3.97 -3.92 -18.27
N LEU A 399 3.26 -3.38 -19.27
CA LEU A 399 3.78 -3.30 -20.64
C LEU A 399 5.02 -2.40 -20.70
N ILE A 400 5.00 -1.28 -19.99
CA ILE A 400 6.09 -0.30 -20.00
C ILE A 400 7.30 -0.90 -19.30
N VAL A 401 7.09 -1.51 -18.14
CA VAL A 401 8.13 -2.24 -17.40
C VAL A 401 8.74 -3.35 -18.25
N MET A 402 7.93 -4.13 -18.96
CA MET A 402 8.41 -5.19 -19.85
C MET A 402 9.36 -4.65 -20.94
N HIS A 403 9.00 -3.55 -21.61
CA HIS A 403 9.89 -2.91 -22.58
C HIS A 403 11.18 -2.39 -21.93
N THR A 404 11.08 -1.75 -20.76
CA THR A 404 12.24 -1.26 -20.02
C THR A 404 13.18 -2.40 -19.63
N VAL A 405 12.67 -3.50 -19.06
CA VAL A 405 13.45 -4.69 -18.69
C VAL A 405 14.17 -5.29 -19.89
N VAL A 406 13.51 -5.37 -21.05
CA VAL A 406 14.11 -5.91 -22.28
C VAL A 406 15.25 -5.02 -22.78
N ASN A 407 15.11 -3.70 -22.70
CA ASN A 407 16.17 -2.77 -23.07
C ASN A 407 17.36 -2.84 -22.09
N LEU A 408 17.09 -2.89 -20.78
CA LEU A 408 18.10 -3.09 -19.75
C LEU A 408 18.87 -4.41 -19.95
N TRP A 409 18.16 -5.49 -20.30
CA TRP A 409 18.77 -6.77 -20.58
C TRP A 409 19.69 -6.73 -21.82
N LYS A 410 19.29 -6.03 -22.90
CA LYS A 410 20.14 -5.83 -24.08
C LYS A 410 21.41 -5.06 -23.73
N GLU A 411 21.30 -4.04 -22.89
CA GLU A 411 22.45 -3.27 -22.44
C GLU A 411 23.40 -4.12 -21.59
N PHE A 412 22.86 -4.93 -20.67
CA PHE A 412 23.64 -5.90 -19.91
C PHE A 412 24.37 -6.91 -20.81
N GLN A 413 23.69 -7.42 -21.85
CA GLN A 413 24.32 -8.27 -22.86
C GLN A 413 25.46 -7.57 -23.62
N SER A 414 25.29 -6.29 -23.94
CA SER A 414 26.29 -5.47 -24.62
C SER A 414 27.54 -5.29 -23.74
N ARG A 415 27.34 -5.01 -22.45
CA ARG A 415 28.43 -4.83 -21.47
C ARG A 415 29.17 -6.13 -21.16
N ASN A 416 28.47 -7.27 -21.13
CA ASN A 416 29.03 -8.59 -20.81
C ASN A 416 29.15 -9.53 -22.02
N TRP A 417 29.35 -8.99 -23.22
CA TRP A 417 29.32 -9.76 -24.48
C TRP A 417 30.24 -10.98 -24.48
N MET A 418 31.42 -10.90 -23.84
CA MET A 418 32.38 -12.01 -23.75
C MET A 418 31.83 -13.23 -22.99
N GLU A 419 31.13 -13.01 -21.88
CA GLU A 419 30.54 -14.10 -21.08
C GLU A 419 29.42 -14.80 -21.85
N PHE A 420 28.61 -14.02 -22.57
CA PHE A 420 27.59 -14.58 -23.46
C PHE A 420 28.21 -15.38 -24.60
N GLU A 421 29.26 -14.88 -25.25
CA GLU A 421 29.93 -15.58 -26.35
C GLU A 421 30.60 -16.89 -25.90
N TYR A 422 31.24 -16.89 -24.73
CA TYR A 422 31.80 -18.09 -24.11
C TYR A 422 30.71 -19.13 -23.82
N TYR A 423 29.59 -18.72 -23.22
CA TYR A 423 28.48 -19.63 -22.90
C TYR A 423 27.83 -20.25 -24.14
N TYR A 424 27.60 -19.45 -25.20
CA TYR A 424 27.05 -19.96 -26.45
C TYR A 424 28.03 -20.86 -27.21
N SER A 425 29.34 -20.59 -27.13
CA SER A 425 30.37 -21.42 -27.75
C SER A 425 30.50 -22.79 -27.06
N GLY A 426 30.48 -22.85 -25.73
CA GLY A 426 30.53 -24.12 -24.98
C GLY A 426 29.31 -25.03 -25.18
N LYS A 427 28.15 -24.46 -25.53
CA LYS A 427 26.95 -25.23 -25.90
C LYS A 427 27.05 -25.85 -27.30
N HIS A 428 27.80 -25.23 -28.20
CA HIS A 428 28.10 -25.81 -29.51
C HIS A 428 29.10 -26.98 -29.39
N GLU A 429 30.11 -26.90 -28.53
CA GLU A 429 31.07 -28.00 -28.31
C GLU A 429 30.44 -29.22 -27.60
N THR A 430 29.57 -28.99 -26.61
CA THR A 430 28.86 -30.09 -25.91
C THR A 430 27.76 -30.75 -26.75
N SER A 431 27.32 -30.12 -27.85
CA SER A 431 26.44 -30.76 -28.84
C SER A 431 27.21 -31.63 -29.86
N PHE A 432 28.53 -31.47 -29.93
CA PHE A 432 29.42 -32.25 -30.80
C PHE A 432 30.08 -33.45 -30.10
N ILE A 433 30.11 -33.45 -28.76
CA ILE A 433 30.62 -34.56 -27.96
C ILE A 433 29.46 -35.12 -27.14
N GLY A 434 28.84 -36.18 -27.65
CA GLY A 434 27.91 -36.98 -26.88
C GLY A 434 28.61 -37.57 -25.66
N ILE A 435 28.05 -37.35 -24.46
CA ILE A 435 27.79 -38.36 -23.40
C ILE A 435 27.14 -37.69 -22.17
N ASN A 436 26.10 -38.38 -21.72
CA ASN A 436 25.21 -38.32 -20.55
C ASN A 436 25.59 -37.68 -19.19
N ASN A 437 24.52 -37.14 -18.58
CA ASN A 437 24.04 -37.27 -17.20
C ASN A 437 24.73 -36.56 -16.02
N LYS A 438 24.10 -35.45 -15.57
CA LYS A 438 23.55 -35.28 -14.20
C LYS A 438 22.90 -33.90 -14.06
N LEU A 439 21.62 -33.74 -14.45
CA LEU A 439 20.73 -32.67 -13.92
C LEU A 439 19.27 -32.87 -14.39
N THR A 440 18.76 -34.10 -14.31
CA THR A 440 17.42 -34.47 -14.85
C THR A 440 16.27 -34.36 -13.85
N HIS A 441 16.48 -33.97 -12.60
CA HIS A 441 15.37 -34.02 -11.62
C HIS A 441 14.45 -32.79 -11.57
N PHE A 442 14.75 -31.69 -12.26
CA PHE A 442 13.89 -30.50 -12.29
C PHE A 442 13.24 -30.22 -13.66
N SER A 443 13.75 -30.79 -14.75
CA SER A 443 13.19 -30.58 -16.10
C SER A 443 12.10 -31.60 -16.49
N GLU A 444 12.00 -32.74 -15.80
CA GLU A 444 10.97 -33.76 -16.07
C GLU A 444 9.57 -33.37 -15.60
N ALA A 445 9.43 -32.46 -14.62
CA ALA A 445 8.13 -31.98 -14.17
C ALA A 445 7.45 -31.05 -15.20
N ILE A 446 8.24 -30.29 -15.98
CA ILE A 446 7.72 -29.36 -16.99
C ILE A 446 7.50 -30.08 -18.34
N ARG A 447 8.28 -31.12 -18.64
CA ARG A 447 8.16 -31.88 -19.91
C ARG A 447 6.92 -32.77 -19.98
N LYS A 448 6.36 -33.19 -18.84
CA LYS A 448 5.17 -34.05 -18.79
C LYS A 448 3.84 -33.33 -19.08
N ILE A 449 3.80 -32.00 -19.05
CA ILE A 449 2.60 -31.22 -19.36
C ILE A 449 2.55 -30.85 -20.86
N SER A 450 3.66 -30.96 -21.60
CA SER A 450 3.77 -30.49 -22.99
C SER A 450 3.71 -31.58 -24.06
N ASN A 451 3.71 -32.87 -23.72
CA ASN A 451 3.92 -33.95 -24.69
C ASN A 451 2.65 -34.71 -25.13
N ASP A 452 1.44 -34.28 -24.76
CA ASP A 452 0.19 -34.96 -25.19
C ASP A 452 -0.45 -34.38 -26.46
N ASN A 453 0.26 -33.58 -27.26
CA ASN A 453 -0.26 -33.08 -28.53
C ASN A 453 0.75 -33.23 -29.67
N ASP A 454 1.13 -34.47 -29.98
CA ASP A 454 1.78 -34.81 -31.25
C ASP A 454 0.71 -35.22 -32.27
N CYS A 455 0.32 -34.27 -33.11
CA CYS A 455 -0.58 -34.50 -34.23
C CYS A 455 0.24 -34.64 -35.52
N ASN A 456 0.38 -35.88 -35.99
CA ASN A 456 0.65 -36.16 -37.40
C ASN A 456 0.20 -37.59 -37.74
N ASN A 457 -0.98 -37.74 -38.36
CA ASN A 457 -1.07 -38.43 -39.64
C ASN A 457 -2.47 -38.45 -40.27
N LYS A 458 -2.44 -38.21 -41.59
CA LYS A 458 -3.36 -38.67 -42.66
C LYS A 458 -4.67 -37.91 -42.89
N LYS A 459 -4.59 -37.04 -43.91
CA LYS A 459 -5.64 -36.85 -44.94
C LYS A 459 -6.12 -38.20 -45.47
N ARG A 460 -7.43 -38.45 -45.39
CA ARG A 460 -8.20 -39.17 -46.41
C ARG A 460 -9.56 -38.48 -46.55
N ASP A 461 -9.88 -38.14 -47.78
CA ASP A 461 -11.16 -37.58 -48.22
C ASP A 461 -12.28 -38.61 -48.03
N VAL A 462 -13.43 -38.21 -47.47
CA VAL A 462 -14.74 -38.87 -47.71
C VAL A 462 -15.85 -37.82 -47.58
N GLU A 463 -16.75 -37.89 -48.56
CA GLU A 463 -18.00 -37.16 -48.79
C GLU A 463 -18.94 -36.96 -47.59
N ILE A 464 -19.70 -35.86 -47.67
CA ILE A 464 -20.91 -35.61 -46.88
C ILE A 464 -22.11 -36.21 -47.63
N THR A 465 -22.85 -37.13 -47.01
CA THR A 465 -24.24 -37.47 -47.37
C THR A 465 -25.08 -37.82 -46.11
N ILE A 466 -26.00 -36.91 -45.78
CA ILE A 466 -27.44 -37.04 -45.47
C ILE A 466 -27.99 -38.27 -44.68
N GLU A 467 -28.67 -37.92 -43.56
CA GLU A 467 -29.86 -38.47 -42.88
C GLU A 467 -29.95 -39.83 -42.14
N SER A 468 -30.75 -39.72 -41.07
CA SER A 468 -31.72 -40.66 -40.48
C SER A 468 -31.32 -41.51 -39.25
N ASP A 469 -31.89 -41.06 -38.12
CA ASP A 469 -32.79 -41.81 -37.25
C ASP A 469 -32.30 -42.85 -36.21
N ASN A 470 -32.92 -42.67 -35.02
CA ASN A 470 -33.33 -43.65 -34.02
C ASN A 470 -32.35 -44.09 -32.92
N LEU A 471 -32.43 -43.35 -31.80
CA LEU A 471 -32.39 -43.92 -30.45
C LEU A 471 -33.67 -44.70 -30.17
N GLN A 472 -33.57 -45.96 -29.75
CA GLN A 472 -34.24 -46.50 -28.55
C GLN A 472 -33.93 -48.00 -28.34
N SER A 473 -33.44 -48.34 -27.15
CA SER A 473 -33.96 -49.47 -26.37
C SER A 473 -33.40 -49.47 -24.95
N SER A 474 -34.25 -49.15 -23.97
CA SER A 474 -34.20 -49.75 -22.63
C SER A 474 -35.61 -49.83 -22.07
N ASN A 475 -36.22 -51.00 -22.30
CA ASN A 475 -37.31 -51.64 -21.57
C ASN A 475 -36.99 -51.71 -20.05
N GLN A 476 -37.92 -51.75 -19.07
CA GLN A 476 -39.34 -52.14 -19.05
C GLN A 476 -39.94 -51.91 -17.62
N ILE A 477 -41.27 -51.65 -17.57
CA ILE A 477 -42.33 -52.26 -16.69
C ILE A 477 -42.29 -51.93 -15.18
N THR A 478 -43.16 -51.08 -14.59
CA THR A 478 -44.65 -51.11 -14.32
C THR A 478 -45.08 -52.02 -13.14
N PRO A 479 -46.34 -52.01 -12.66
CA PRO A 479 -47.02 -50.93 -11.89
C PRO A 479 -47.80 -51.49 -10.65
N GLN A 480 -48.47 -50.65 -9.86
CA GLN A 480 -49.93 -50.73 -9.57
C GLN A 480 -50.36 -49.84 -8.37
N MET A 481 -51.49 -49.16 -8.61
CA MET A 481 -52.44 -48.47 -7.73
C MET A 481 -52.03 -47.18 -7.02
#